data_AF-A0A821N4D3-F1
#
_entry.id   AF-A0A821N4D3-F1
#
_cell.length_a   1.000
_cell.length_b   1.000
_cell.length_c   1.000
_cell.angle_alpha   90.00
_cell.angle_beta   90.00
_cell.angle_gamma   90.00
#
_symmetry.space_group_name_H-M   'P 1'
#
loop_
_entity.id
_entity.type
_entity.pdbx_description
1 polymer ?
#
loop_
_entity_poly.entity_id
_entity_poly.type
_entity_poly.pdbx_seq_one_letter_code
_entity_poly.pdbx_strand_id
1 'polypeptide(L)'
;GGKDDVTKWLEDLEHLFDTAHIPDAKKLDLISYSLRGEALRWYKNNKSTLTSWHVFVHELKKAFTSSYHEELAFKKLESYTQGENQSICNFYNEVLKLCKEADSTMSESTKLKNLLNKTKPTIQFEVRRKKPTTTKEFLEHAKEIEELYQLSNISINNNTHTNTLHIPTTSSTVITPTPNYYNNSPFFVSKPQRWERPDYNYYN
;
A
#
# COMPACT_ATOMS: atom_id res chain seq x y z
N GLY A 1 -4.36 -25.56 13.48
CA GLY A 1 -5.69 -25.13 13.03
C GLY A 1 -5.57 -23.70 12.59
N GLY A 2 -5.46 -23.48 11.27
CA GLY A 2 -5.46 -22.13 10.74
C GLY A 2 -6.79 -21.49 11.08
N LYS A 3 -6.78 -20.25 11.57
CA LYS A 3 -7.97 -19.41 11.56
C LYS A 3 -8.20 -19.05 10.09
N ASP A 4 -8.69 -20.02 9.33
CA ASP A 4 -9.16 -19.76 7.98
C ASP A 4 -10.28 -18.74 8.14
N ASP A 5 -10.06 -17.58 7.55
CA ASP A 5 -11.03 -16.49 7.55
C ASP A 5 -12.34 -17.03 6.97
N VAL A 6 -13.34 -17.23 7.85
CA VAL A 6 -14.64 -17.79 7.47
C VAL A 6 -15.29 -16.97 6.36
N THR A 7 -14.99 -15.67 6.28
CA THR A 7 -15.46 -14.79 5.21
C THR A 7 -14.84 -15.20 3.88
N LYS A 8 -13.52 -15.39 3.84
CA LYS A 8 -12.80 -15.84 2.65
C LYS A 8 -13.27 -17.23 2.21
N TRP A 9 -13.39 -18.17 3.15
CA TRP A 9 -13.87 -19.52 2.85
C TRP A 9 -15.29 -19.52 2.26
N LEU A 10 -16.19 -18.66 2.78
CA LEU A 10 -17.52 -18.47 2.22
C LEU A 10 -17.49 -17.85 0.82
N GLU A 11 -16.62 -16.85 0.56
CA GLU A 11 -16.48 -16.24 -0.76
C GLU A 11 -16.00 -17.27 -1.80
N ASP A 12 -15.00 -18.10 -1.46
CA ASP A 12 -14.50 -19.17 -2.34
C ASP A 12 -15.60 -20.23 -2.60
N LEU A 13 -16.41 -20.55 -1.59
CA LEU A 13 -17.48 -21.52 -1.71
C LEU A 13 -18.68 -21.01 -2.53
N GLU A 14 -19.05 -19.74 -2.37
CA GLU A 14 -20.09 -19.11 -3.20
C GLU A 14 -19.66 -19.10 -4.67
N HIS A 15 -18.41 -18.72 -4.95
CA HIS A 15 -17.87 -18.78 -6.30
C HIS A 15 -17.95 -20.20 -6.89
N LEU A 16 -17.66 -21.24 -6.10
CA LEU A 16 -17.79 -22.63 -6.52
C LEU A 16 -19.25 -22.99 -6.85
N PHE A 17 -20.20 -22.61 -5.99
CA PHE A 17 -21.61 -22.88 -6.22
C PHE A 17 -22.17 -22.14 -7.42
N ASP A 18 -21.76 -20.88 -7.62
CA ASP A 18 -22.17 -20.08 -8.77
C ASP A 18 -21.63 -20.68 -10.07
N THR A 19 -20.35 -21.10 -10.08
CA THR A 19 -19.72 -21.79 -11.22
C THR A 19 -20.42 -23.12 -11.55
N ALA A 20 -20.83 -23.85 -10.52
CA ALA A 20 -21.56 -25.11 -10.67
C ALA A 20 -23.07 -24.93 -10.87
N HIS A 21 -23.56 -23.68 -10.98
CA HIS A 21 -24.97 -23.33 -11.11
C HIS A 21 -25.88 -24.00 -10.06
N ILE A 22 -25.39 -24.10 -8.82
CA ILE A 22 -26.13 -24.70 -7.71
C ILE A 22 -27.21 -23.72 -7.23
N PRO A 23 -28.51 -24.09 -7.29
CA PRO A 23 -29.56 -23.23 -6.77
C PRO A 23 -29.45 -23.07 -5.24
N ASP A 24 -29.80 -21.89 -4.73
CA ASP A 24 -29.76 -21.59 -3.28
C ASP A 24 -30.52 -22.61 -2.43
N ALA A 25 -31.63 -23.15 -2.94
CA ALA A 25 -32.43 -24.19 -2.28
C ALA A 25 -31.65 -25.49 -2.05
N LYS A 26 -30.56 -25.73 -2.79
CA LYS A 26 -29.70 -26.92 -2.68
C LYS A 26 -28.38 -26.65 -1.96
N LYS A 27 -27.96 -25.38 -1.84
CA LYS A 27 -26.71 -25.02 -1.13
C LYS A 27 -26.71 -25.53 0.31
N LEU A 28 -27.84 -25.41 1.03
CA LEU A 28 -27.98 -25.90 2.40
C LEU A 28 -27.90 -27.42 2.57
N ASP A 29 -28.29 -28.19 1.55
CA ASP A 29 -28.16 -29.65 1.59
C ASP A 29 -26.69 -30.05 1.40
N LEU A 30 -26.02 -29.38 0.46
CA LEU A 30 -24.65 -29.68 0.05
C LEU A 30 -23.60 -29.21 1.08
N ILE A 31 -23.86 -28.12 1.80
CA ILE A 31 -22.89 -27.53 2.74
C ILE A 31 -22.43 -28.51 3.82
N SER A 32 -23.31 -29.42 4.23
CA SER A 32 -23.00 -30.43 5.24
C SER A 32 -21.81 -31.32 4.85
N TYR A 33 -21.56 -31.51 3.55
CA TYR A 33 -20.43 -32.27 3.02
C TYR A 33 -19.12 -31.49 2.98
N SER A 34 -19.15 -30.17 3.12
CA SER A 34 -17.96 -29.30 3.14
C SER A 34 -17.49 -28.98 4.56
N LEU A 35 -18.40 -29.00 5.54
CA LEU A 35 -18.09 -28.71 6.93
C LEU A 35 -17.32 -29.85 7.60
N ARG A 36 -16.36 -29.51 8.45
CA ARG A 36 -15.55 -30.47 9.22
C ARG A 36 -15.44 -30.02 10.68
N GLY A 37 -15.10 -30.96 11.56
CA GLY A 37 -14.79 -30.70 12.96
C GLY A 37 -15.87 -29.88 13.69
N GLU A 38 -15.44 -28.78 14.32
CA GLU A 38 -16.30 -27.90 15.11
C GLU A 38 -17.42 -27.24 14.29
N ALA A 39 -17.13 -26.82 13.05
CA ALA A 39 -18.12 -26.21 12.17
C ALA A 39 -19.26 -27.17 11.80
N LEU A 40 -18.94 -28.46 11.56
CA LEU A 40 -19.96 -29.47 11.32
C LEU A 40 -20.82 -29.74 12.56
N ARG A 41 -20.20 -29.78 13.75
CA ARG A 41 -20.93 -29.96 15.02
C ARG A 41 -21.88 -28.78 15.27
N TRP A 42 -21.38 -27.56 15.09
CA TRP A 42 -22.19 -26.34 15.18
C TRP A 42 -23.36 -26.37 14.20
N TYR A 43 -23.13 -26.73 12.93
CA TYR A 43 -24.19 -26.82 11.93
C TYR A 43 -25.28 -27.83 12.32
N LYS A 44 -24.90 -29.02 12.79
CA LYS A 44 -25.87 -30.04 13.23
C LYS A 44 -26.75 -29.54 14.38
N ASN A 45 -26.17 -28.81 15.33
CA ASN A 45 -26.90 -28.27 16.48
C ASN A 45 -27.86 -27.14 16.10
N ASN A 46 -27.53 -26.37 15.07
CA ASN A 46 -28.33 -25.24 14.61
C ASN A 46 -29.22 -25.59 13.39
N LYS A 47 -29.21 -26.83 12.91
CA LYS A 47 -29.83 -27.21 11.63
C LYS A 47 -31.29 -26.80 11.49
N SER A 48 -32.08 -26.83 12.57
CA SER A 48 -33.50 -26.45 12.56
C SER A 48 -33.74 -24.95 12.39
N THR A 49 -32.77 -24.09 12.72
CA THR A 49 -32.88 -22.63 12.59
C THR A 49 -32.36 -22.11 11.25
N LEU A 50 -31.58 -22.92 10.54
CA LEU A 50 -30.96 -22.59 9.26
C LEU A 50 -31.93 -22.81 8.09
N THR A 51 -32.90 -21.93 7.94
CA THR A 51 -34.02 -22.08 6.97
C THR A 51 -33.69 -21.67 5.54
N SER A 52 -32.63 -20.89 5.33
CA SER A 52 -32.17 -20.47 4.01
C SER A 52 -30.65 -20.37 3.97
N TRP A 53 -30.09 -20.39 2.76
CA TRP A 53 -28.66 -20.20 2.56
C TRP A 53 -28.16 -18.89 3.18
N HIS A 54 -28.93 -17.81 3.02
CA HIS A 54 -28.65 -16.52 3.63
C HIS A 54 -28.57 -16.58 5.17
N VAL A 55 -29.52 -17.27 5.82
CA VAL A 55 -29.51 -17.45 7.29
C VAL A 55 -28.28 -18.27 7.73
N PHE A 56 -27.92 -19.31 6.97
CA PHE A 56 -26.69 -20.06 7.24
C PHE A 56 -25.44 -19.21 7.16
N VAL A 57 -25.27 -18.44 6.08
CA VAL A 57 -24.11 -17.55 5.91
C VAL A 57 -24.01 -16.55 7.06
N HIS A 58 -25.14 -15.95 7.45
CA HIS A 58 -25.20 -15.00 8.57
C HIS A 58 -24.79 -15.64 9.90
N GLU A 59 -25.44 -16.76 10.28
CA GLU A 59 -25.17 -17.41 11.56
C GLU A 59 -23.77 -18.05 11.61
N LEU A 60 -23.26 -18.56 10.48
CA LEU A 60 -21.91 -19.10 10.41
C LEU A 60 -20.86 -17.99 10.64
N LYS A 61 -21.01 -16.85 9.97
CA LYS A 61 -20.15 -15.68 10.24
C LYS A 61 -20.22 -15.27 11.69
N LYS A 62 -21.42 -15.17 12.27
CA LYS A 62 -21.58 -14.83 13.69
C LYS A 62 -20.90 -15.83 14.64
N ALA A 63 -20.91 -17.12 14.31
CA ALA A 63 -20.33 -18.16 15.15
C ALA A 63 -18.81 -18.29 15.03
N PHE A 64 -18.24 -18.01 13.85
CA PHE A 64 -16.83 -18.28 13.53
C PHE A 64 -15.99 -17.02 13.27
N THR A 65 -16.62 -15.84 13.19
CA THR A 65 -15.93 -14.55 13.17
C THR A 65 -15.75 -14.03 14.59
N SER A 66 -14.62 -13.37 14.86
CA SER A 66 -14.38 -12.71 16.14
C SER A 66 -15.38 -11.57 16.37
N SER A 67 -15.88 -11.42 17.61
CA SER A 67 -16.68 -10.24 17.99
C SER A 67 -15.95 -8.91 17.82
N TYR A 68 -14.61 -8.95 17.78
CA TYR A 68 -13.74 -7.79 17.55
C TYR A 68 -13.25 -7.67 16.10
N HIS A 69 -13.81 -8.46 15.17
CA HIS A 69 -13.32 -8.49 13.79
C HIS A 69 -13.35 -7.11 13.12
N GLU A 70 -14.47 -6.38 13.25
CA GLU A 70 -14.59 -5.02 12.68
C GLU A 70 -13.58 -4.05 13.31
N GLU A 71 -13.40 -4.10 14.64
CA GLU A 71 -12.42 -3.26 15.34
C GLU A 71 -10.98 -3.59 14.91
N LEU A 72 -10.65 -4.88 14.74
CA LEU A 72 -9.34 -5.32 14.26
C LEU A 72 -9.12 -4.91 12.80
N ALA A 73 -10.14 -5.03 11.94
CA ALA A 73 -10.09 -4.58 10.56
C ALA A 73 -9.92 -3.06 10.49
N PHE A 74 -10.60 -2.29 11.35
CA PHE A 74 -10.42 -0.85 11.45
C PHE A 74 -9.00 -0.46 11.86
N LYS A 75 -8.45 -1.09 12.91
CA LYS A 75 -7.05 -0.86 13.34
C LYS A 75 -6.05 -1.26 12.25
N LYS A 76 -6.30 -2.37 11.55
CA LYS A 76 -5.49 -2.78 10.41
C LYS A 76 -5.58 -1.74 9.30
N LEU A 77 -6.77 -1.30 8.92
CA LEU A 77 -6.97 -0.24 7.93
C LEU A 77 -6.25 1.05 8.33
N GLU A 78 -6.32 1.48 9.59
CA GLU A 78 -5.70 2.70 10.11
C GLU A 78 -4.16 2.66 10.03
N SER A 79 -3.55 1.52 10.34
CA SER A 79 -2.10 1.33 10.26
C SER A 79 -1.60 0.98 8.84
N TYR A 80 -2.48 0.53 7.95
CA TYR A 80 -2.09 0.07 6.62
C TYR A 80 -1.62 1.21 5.71
N THR A 81 -0.51 0.99 5.03
CA THR A 81 0.08 1.87 4.00
C THR A 81 0.67 1.01 2.87
N GLN A 82 0.83 1.60 1.69
CA GLN A 82 1.42 0.91 0.55
C GLN A 82 2.86 0.50 0.84
N GLY A 83 3.14 -0.81 0.81
CA GLY A 83 4.49 -1.34 1.04
C GLY A 83 5.47 -0.98 -0.08
N GLU A 84 6.77 -0.94 0.22
CA GLU A 84 7.84 -0.53 -0.72
C GLU A 84 7.82 -1.28 -2.05
N ASN A 85 7.59 -2.60 -2.02
CA ASN A 85 7.53 -3.47 -3.19
C ASN A 85 6.10 -3.86 -3.59
N GLN A 86 5.10 -3.23 -3.00
CA GLN A 86 3.70 -3.50 -3.31
C GLN A 86 3.24 -2.67 -4.50
N SER A 87 2.70 -3.35 -5.52
CA SER A 87 2.06 -2.70 -6.67
C SER A 87 0.81 -1.92 -6.26
N ILE A 88 0.48 -0.90 -7.04
CA ILE A 88 -0.69 -0.07 -6.78
C ILE A 88 -2.00 -0.86 -6.83
N CYS A 89 -2.09 -1.86 -7.72
CA CYS A 89 -3.26 -2.74 -7.84
C CYS A 89 -3.47 -3.57 -6.57
N ASN A 90 -2.40 -4.17 -6.05
CA ASN A 90 -2.49 -5.00 -4.85
C ASN A 90 -2.81 -4.15 -3.63
N PHE A 91 -2.19 -2.97 -3.52
CA PHE A 91 -2.52 -2.00 -2.48
C PHE A 91 -3.99 -1.58 -2.54
N TYR A 92 -4.49 -1.20 -3.72
CA TYR A 92 -5.87 -0.80 -3.93
C TYR A 92 -6.87 -1.86 -3.48
N ASN A 93 -6.65 -3.11 -3.92
CA ASN A 93 -7.53 -4.22 -3.58
C ASN A 93 -7.53 -4.50 -2.06
N GLU A 94 -6.36 -4.48 -1.42
CA GLU A 94 -6.27 -4.71 0.03
C GLU A 94 -6.93 -3.57 0.82
N VAL A 95 -6.78 -2.30 0.41
CA VAL A 95 -7.47 -1.17 1.08
C VAL A 95 -8.98 -1.33 0.94
N LEU A 96 -9.51 -1.65 -0.25
CA LEU A 96 -10.95 -1.83 -0.43
C LEU A 96 -11.49 -3.01 0.36
N LYS A 97 -10.73 -4.10 0.44
CA LYS A 97 -11.03 -5.25 1.30
C LYS A 97 -11.11 -4.83 2.77
N LEU A 98 -10.09 -4.14 3.27
CA LEU A 98 -10.05 -3.64 4.65
C LEU A 98 -11.18 -2.65 4.95
N CYS A 99 -11.52 -1.77 4.01
CA CYS A 99 -12.67 -0.89 4.13
C CYS A 99 -13.97 -1.70 4.29
N LYS A 100 -14.20 -2.72 3.45
CA LYS A 100 -15.39 -3.60 3.52
C LYS A 100 -15.46 -4.38 4.84
N GLU A 101 -14.32 -4.83 5.36
CA GLU A 101 -14.23 -5.58 6.62
C GLU A 101 -14.40 -4.69 7.86
N ALA A 102 -13.95 -3.44 7.81
CA ALA A 102 -14.07 -2.48 8.89
C ALA A 102 -15.47 -1.83 8.95
N ASP A 103 -16.04 -1.53 7.78
CA ASP A 103 -17.38 -0.97 7.63
C ASP A 103 -17.92 -1.30 6.23
N SER A 104 -18.87 -2.24 6.17
CA SER A 104 -19.49 -2.67 4.90
C SER A 104 -20.23 -1.54 4.15
N THR A 105 -20.60 -0.47 4.85
CA THR A 105 -21.32 0.70 4.32
C THR A 105 -20.43 1.92 4.11
N MET A 106 -19.10 1.75 4.21
CA MET A 106 -18.14 2.84 4.11
C MET A 106 -18.34 3.64 2.81
N SER A 107 -18.44 4.97 2.95
CA SER A 107 -18.67 5.86 1.81
C SER A 107 -17.50 5.84 0.80
N GLU A 108 -17.80 6.08 -0.48
CA GLU A 108 -16.75 6.19 -1.52
C GLU A 108 -15.72 7.29 -1.20
N SER A 109 -16.16 8.41 -0.62
CA SER A 109 -15.27 9.49 -0.20
C SER A 109 -14.28 9.03 0.89
N THR A 110 -14.75 8.27 1.88
CA THR A 110 -13.90 7.71 2.93
C THR A 110 -12.90 6.69 2.37
N LYS A 111 -13.33 5.81 1.46
CA LYS A 111 -12.44 4.86 0.78
C LYS A 111 -11.37 5.58 -0.03
N LEU A 112 -11.77 6.59 -0.81
CA LEU A 112 -10.87 7.42 -1.60
C LEU A 112 -9.86 8.16 -0.70
N LYS A 113 -10.29 8.71 0.43
CA LYS A 113 -9.40 9.35 1.40
C LYS A 113 -8.37 8.35 1.96
N ASN A 114 -8.78 7.12 2.28
CA ASN A 114 -7.87 6.07 2.69
C ASN A 114 -6.83 5.77 1.61
N LEU A 115 -7.27 5.55 0.36
CA LEU A 115 -6.37 5.31 -0.78
C LEU A 115 -5.37 6.47 -0.95
N LEU A 116 -5.86 7.70 -1.05
CA LEU A 116 -5.02 8.87 -1.24
C LEU A 116 -4.00 9.04 -0.12
N ASN A 117 -4.40 8.88 1.14
CA ASN A 117 -3.52 9.14 2.28
C ASN A 117 -2.49 8.03 2.53
N LYS A 118 -2.80 6.80 2.12
CA LYS A 118 -2.02 5.60 2.46
C LYS A 118 -1.15 5.10 1.30
N THR A 119 -1.25 5.71 0.13
CA THR A 119 -0.39 5.47 -1.04
C THR A 119 1.00 6.08 -0.84
N LYS A 120 2.02 5.53 -1.50
CA LYS A 120 3.40 6.07 -1.49
C LYS A 120 3.43 7.56 -1.85
N PRO A 121 4.26 8.38 -1.18
CA PRO A 121 4.36 9.82 -1.45
C PRO A 121 4.57 10.19 -2.92
N THR A 122 5.38 9.42 -3.65
CA THR A 122 5.69 9.62 -5.07
C THR A 122 4.44 9.57 -5.95
N ILE A 123 3.60 8.55 -5.76
CA ILE A 123 2.34 8.38 -6.49
C ILE A 123 1.27 9.34 -5.94
N GLN A 124 1.22 9.49 -4.61
CA GLN A 124 0.20 10.26 -3.91
C GLN A 124 0.12 11.72 -4.40
N PHE A 125 1.26 12.41 -4.54
CA PHE A 125 1.28 13.81 -4.99
C PHE A 125 0.73 13.95 -6.41
N GLU A 126 1.20 13.09 -7.32
CA GLU A 126 0.83 13.09 -8.73
C GLU A 126 -0.66 12.76 -8.93
N VAL A 127 -1.19 11.79 -8.17
CA VAL A 127 -2.62 11.45 -8.19
C VAL A 127 -3.47 12.61 -7.65
N ARG A 128 -3.08 13.26 -6.55
CA ARG A 128 -3.83 14.42 -6.01
C ARG A 128 -3.89 15.58 -6.99
N ARG A 129 -2.84 15.78 -7.81
CA ARG A 129 -2.84 16.81 -8.87
C ARG A 129 -3.93 16.56 -9.92
N LYS A 130 -4.23 15.29 -10.21
CA LYS A 130 -5.30 14.87 -11.13
C LYS A 130 -6.71 14.96 -10.52
N LYS A 131 -6.83 15.23 -9.21
CA LYS A 131 -8.09 15.45 -8.47
C LYS A 131 -9.14 14.34 -8.70
N PRO A 132 -8.83 13.07 -8.40
CA PRO A 132 -9.81 12.00 -8.50
C PRO A 132 -10.98 12.25 -7.54
N THR A 133 -12.18 11.93 -8.00
CA THR A 133 -13.44 11.98 -7.25
C THR A 133 -13.95 10.60 -6.86
N THR A 134 -13.43 9.56 -7.53
CA THR A 134 -13.80 8.16 -7.26
C THR A 134 -12.59 7.27 -6.98
N THR A 135 -12.83 6.14 -6.33
CA THR A 135 -11.82 5.10 -6.10
C THR A 135 -11.28 4.53 -7.42
N LYS A 136 -12.10 4.49 -8.47
CA LYS A 136 -11.70 4.02 -9.80
C LYS A 136 -10.75 5.00 -10.50
N GLU A 137 -11.09 6.29 -10.51
CA GLU A 137 -10.22 7.35 -11.05
C GLU A 137 -8.87 7.38 -10.34
N PHE A 138 -8.87 7.21 -9.00
CA PHE A 138 -7.64 7.04 -8.25
C PHE A 138 -6.79 5.89 -8.83
N LEU A 139 -7.39 4.71 -9.03
CA LEU A 139 -6.66 3.54 -9.52
C LEU A 139 -6.10 3.76 -10.93
N GLU A 140 -6.88 4.34 -11.83
CA GLU A 140 -6.46 4.65 -13.20
C GLU A 140 -5.24 5.57 -13.19
N HIS A 141 -5.32 6.69 -12.48
CA HIS A 141 -4.22 7.64 -12.39
C HIS A 141 -2.98 7.04 -11.73
N ALA A 142 -3.17 6.29 -10.65
CA ALA A 142 -2.08 5.73 -9.88
C ALA A 142 -1.35 4.61 -10.65
N LYS A 143 -2.06 3.82 -11.46
CA LYS A 143 -1.47 2.85 -12.41
C LYS A 143 -0.59 3.53 -13.44
N GLU A 144 -1.12 4.55 -14.11
CA GLU A 144 -0.37 5.32 -15.12
C GLU A 144 0.94 5.87 -14.55
N ILE A 145 0.90 6.43 -13.32
CA ILE A 145 2.10 6.95 -12.65
C ILE A 145 3.08 5.84 -12.27
N GLU A 146 2.58 4.70 -11.77
CA GLU A 146 3.42 3.54 -11.44
C GLU A 146 4.14 2.99 -12.69
N GLU A 147 3.45 2.91 -13.83
CA GLU A 147 4.03 2.51 -15.12
C GLU A 147 5.09 3.50 -15.61
N LEU A 148 4.85 4.81 -15.50
CA LEU A 148 5.82 5.85 -15.86
C LEU A 148 7.12 5.74 -15.05
N TYR A 149 7.03 5.47 -13.74
CA TYR A 149 8.23 5.24 -12.91
C TYR A 149 8.98 3.96 -13.28
N GLN A 150 8.26 2.90 -13.65
CA GLN A 150 8.92 1.68 -14.14
C GLN A 150 9.70 1.95 -15.43
N LEU A 151 9.13 2.71 -16.37
CA LEU A 151 9.80 3.11 -17.61
C LEU A 151 11.06 3.94 -17.37
N SER A 152 11.01 4.90 -16.44
CA SER A 152 12.18 5.73 -16.13
C SER A 152 13.34 4.91 -15.56
N ASN A 153 13.03 3.90 -14.73
CA ASN A 153 14.04 3.04 -14.11
C ASN A 153 14.71 2.10 -15.14
N ILE A 154 13.99 1.65 -16.16
CA ILE A 154 14.54 0.84 -17.25
C ILE A 154 15.57 1.65 -18.07
N SER A 155 15.28 2.92 -18.34
CA SER A 155 16.17 3.81 -19.11
C SER A 155 17.54 4.02 -18.44
N ILE A 156 17.59 4.04 -17.10
CA ILE A 156 18.85 4.24 -16.34
C ILE A 156 19.73 2.99 -16.34
N ASN A 157 19.15 1.79 -16.35
CA ASN A 157 19.93 0.54 -16.28
C ASN A 157 20.62 0.16 -17.60
N ASN A 158 20.12 0.65 -18.75
CA ASN A 158 20.65 0.32 -20.07
C ASN A 158 21.89 1.13 -20.48
N ASN A 159 22.40 2.05 -19.64
CA ASN A 159 23.52 2.93 -19.97
C ASN A 159 24.85 2.59 -19.24
N THR A 160 25.01 1.38 -18.70
CA THR A 160 26.26 0.94 -18.03
C THR A 160 27.30 0.28 -18.94
N HIS A 161 27.23 0.49 -20.26
CA HIS A 161 28.37 0.26 -21.17
C HIS A 161 28.88 1.60 -21.73
N THR A 162 29.49 2.41 -20.87
CA THR A 162 30.35 3.49 -21.34
C THR A 162 31.67 2.88 -21.82
N ASN A 163 31.75 2.56 -23.11
CA ASN A 163 33.03 2.41 -23.79
C ASN A 163 33.81 3.72 -23.60
N THR A 164 34.80 3.68 -22.72
CA THR A 164 35.70 4.79 -22.46
C THR A 164 36.61 4.94 -23.68
N LEU A 165 36.29 5.86 -24.59
CA LEU A 165 37.20 6.23 -25.66
C LEU A 165 38.39 6.99 -25.05
N HIS A 166 39.50 6.27 -24.95
CA HIS A 166 40.80 6.75 -24.51
C HIS A 166 41.29 7.83 -25.48
N ILE A 167 41.36 9.08 -25.02
CA ILE A 167 42.03 10.17 -25.75
C ILE A 167 43.54 10.04 -25.45
N PRO A 168 44.43 9.95 -26.44
CA PRO A 168 45.87 9.98 -26.18
C PRO A 168 46.30 11.42 -25.90
N THR A 169 46.83 11.67 -24.71
CA THR A 169 47.50 12.92 -24.35
C THR A 169 48.90 12.92 -24.97
N THR A 170 49.14 13.77 -25.97
CA THR A 170 50.50 14.09 -26.42
C THR A 170 51.05 15.25 -25.59
N SER A 171 52.11 14.94 -24.83
CA SER A 171 52.90 15.90 -24.06
C SER A 171 53.64 16.87 -24.98
N SER A 172 53.55 18.16 -24.69
CA SER A 172 54.52 19.18 -25.13
C SER A 172 54.75 20.17 -23.99
N THR A 173 55.92 20.04 -23.37
CA THR A 173 56.58 21.00 -22.50
C THR A 173 56.95 22.26 -23.30
N VAL A 174 56.92 23.46 -22.67
CA VAL A 174 57.97 24.51 -22.69
C VAL A 174 57.44 25.92 -22.30
N ILE A 175 57.91 26.37 -21.12
CA ILE A 175 58.46 27.69 -20.73
C ILE A 175 57.57 28.96 -20.62
N THR A 176 57.54 29.49 -19.38
CA THR A 176 57.14 30.85 -18.93
C THR A 176 58.07 31.96 -19.41
N PRO A 177 57.63 33.23 -19.51
CA PRO A 177 57.96 34.18 -18.43
C PRO A 177 56.88 35.24 -18.12
N THR A 178 56.71 35.59 -16.83
CA THR A 178 56.17 36.88 -16.31
C THR A 178 57.15 38.04 -16.57
N PRO A 179 56.82 39.37 -16.46
CA PRO A 179 55.92 40.02 -15.48
C PRO A 179 55.13 41.25 -16.07
N ASN A 180 54.26 42.04 -15.40
CA ASN A 180 54.41 42.89 -14.21
C ASN A 180 53.05 43.55 -13.83
N TYR A 181 52.80 43.66 -12.51
CA TYR A 181 52.20 44.74 -11.70
C TYR A 181 51.18 45.75 -12.28
N TYR A 182 50.04 45.91 -11.57
CA TYR A 182 49.60 47.15 -10.89
C TYR A 182 48.45 46.77 -9.92
N ASN A 183 48.69 46.66 -8.61
CA ASN A 183 48.74 47.70 -7.56
C ASN A 183 47.37 48.07 -6.96
N ASN A 184 47.31 47.88 -5.63
CA ASN A 184 46.51 48.58 -4.61
C ASN A 184 45.02 48.25 -4.38
N SER A 185 44.80 47.45 -3.33
CA SER A 185 43.76 47.70 -2.30
C SER A 185 44.06 49.02 -1.54
N PRO A 186 43.19 49.55 -0.65
CA PRO A 186 43.15 48.94 0.69
C PRO A 186 41.90 49.14 1.59
N PHE A 187 41.88 48.32 2.67
CA PHE A 187 41.20 48.44 3.99
C PHE A 187 39.64 48.49 4.02
N PHE A 188 38.93 47.62 4.76
CA PHE A 188 38.93 47.57 6.22
C PHE A 188 38.49 46.21 6.81
N VAL A 189 38.99 45.99 8.04
CA VAL A 189 38.88 44.86 8.96
C VAL A 189 37.48 44.70 9.56
N SER A 190 37.02 43.46 9.81
CA SER A 190 36.48 42.98 11.12
C SER A 190 36.01 41.51 11.10
N LYS A 191 36.64 40.69 11.96
CA LYS A 191 36.06 39.54 12.69
C LYS A 191 35.95 40.00 14.17
N PRO A 192 35.29 39.29 15.13
CA PRO A 192 34.76 37.92 15.10
C PRO A 192 33.34 37.79 15.73
N GLN A 193 32.79 36.57 15.84
CA GLN A 193 32.19 36.07 17.10
C GLN A 193 31.84 34.57 17.01
N ARG A 194 32.35 33.86 18.00
CA ARG A 194 32.24 32.43 18.31
C ARG A 194 31.16 32.32 19.39
N TRP A 195 30.13 31.51 19.18
CA TRP A 195 29.13 31.24 20.22
C TRP A 195 29.27 29.79 20.70
N GLU A 196 29.76 29.66 21.94
CA GLU A 196 29.76 28.44 22.72
C GLU A 196 28.34 28.15 23.24
N ARG A 197 28.00 26.87 23.35
CA ARG A 197 26.81 26.35 24.04
C ARG A 197 27.02 26.37 25.56
N PRO A 198 25.96 26.54 26.36
CA PRO A 198 25.94 26.01 27.72
C PRO A 198 25.03 24.77 27.84
N ASP A 199 25.60 23.80 28.55
CA ASP A 199 24.99 22.60 29.08
C ASP A 199 24.02 22.87 30.25
N TYR A 200 23.03 21.97 30.36
CA TYR A 200 22.30 21.48 31.54
C TYR A 200 21.84 22.42 32.66
N ASN A 201 20.55 22.32 33.01
CA ASN A 201 20.17 22.20 34.41
C ASN A 201 18.88 21.40 34.65
N TYR A 202 18.98 20.64 35.74
CA TYR A 202 18.05 19.71 36.39
C TYR A 202 17.01 20.46 37.25
N TYR A 203 16.20 19.68 38.00
CA TYR A 203 15.15 20.03 38.99
C TYR A 203 13.73 20.09 38.39
N ASN A 204 12.70 19.43 38.93
CA ASN A 204 12.50 18.71 40.18
C ASN A 204 11.34 17.72 39.98
#